data_AF-A0A845LZA9-F1
#
_entry.id   AF-A0A845LZA9-F1
#
_cell.length_a   1.000
_cell.length_b   1.000
_cell.length_c   1.000
_cell.angle_alpha   90.00
_cell.angle_beta   90.00
_cell.angle_gamma   90.00
#
_symmetry.space_group_name_H-M   'P 1'
#
loop_
_entity.id
_entity.type
_entity.pdbx_description
1 polymer ?
#
loop_
_entity_poly.entity_id
_entity_poly.type
_entity_poly.pdbx_seq_one_letter_code
_entity_poly.pdbx_strand_id
1 'polypeptide(L)'
;MLILNKTNPSPKTALQLQTLIQTAMDTAKCRKCGCMKETLLTIQGQLTAASASGKSESAHETTMILRDVDQALGLMEPIEYT
;
A
#
# COMPACT_ATOMS: atom_id res chain seq x y z
N MET A 1 -17.42 -18.62 -3.47
CA MET A 1 -17.59 -17.66 -2.36
C MET A 1 -16.27 -17.64 -1.59
N LEU A 2 -15.43 -16.61 -1.78
CA LEU A 2 -14.18 -16.49 -1.02
C LEU A 2 -14.50 -15.75 0.28
N ILE A 3 -14.44 -16.48 1.39
CA ILE A 3 -14.59 -15.93 2.73
C ILE A 3 -13.29 -15.19 3.05
N LEU A 4 -13.32 -13.86 2.99
CA LEU A 4 -12.24 -13.01 3.49
C LEU A 4 -12.24 -13.10 5.01
N ASN A 5 -11.41 -13.99 5.55
CA ASN A 5 -11.13 -14.05 6.99
C ASN A 5 -10.59 -12.70 7.44
N LYS A 6 -11.25 -12.09 8.42
CA LYS A 6 -10.77 -10.92 9.18
C LYS A 6 -9.54 -11.31 10.01
N THR A 7 -8.40 -11.54 9.36
CA THR A 7 -7.12 -11.59 10.06
C THR A 7 -6.64 -10.16 10.22
N ASN A 8 -6.51 -9.69 11.47
CA ASN A 8 -5.73 -8.49 11.75
C ASN A 8 -4.37 -8.67 11.06
N PRO A 9 -3.87 -7.68 10.28
CA PRO A 9 -2.59 -7.82 9.61
C PRO A 9 -1.53 -8.04 10.68
N SER A 10 -0.89 -9.21 10.65
CA SER A 10 0.23 -9.47 11.54
C SER A 10 1.42 -8.58 11.14
N PRO A 11 2.35 -8.27 12.06
CA PRO A 11 3.56 -7.50 11.75
C PRO A 11 4.35 -8.06 10.55
N LYS A 12 4.30 -9.39 10.37
CA LYS A 12 4.92 -10.10 9.24
C LYS A 12 4.26 -9.76 7.89
N THR A 13 2.95 -9.54 7.88
CA THR A 13 2.19 -9.16 6.69
C THR A 13 2.45 -7.71 6.29
N ALA A 14 2.58 -6.81 7.28
CA ALA A 14 2.97 -5.41 7.07
C ALA A 14 4.34 -5.31 6.39
N LEU A 15 5.34 -6.00 6.94
CA LEU A 15 6.70 -6.03 6.41
C LEU A 15 6.77 -6.60 4.99
N GLN A 16 5.97 -7.63 4.70
CA GLN A 16 5.88 -8.21 3.36
C GLN A 16 5.30 -7.20 2.36
N LEU A 17 4.26 -6.46 2.73
CA LEU A 17 3.66 -5.46 1.85
C LEU A 17 4.64 -4.32 1.54
N GLN A 18 5.34 -3.80 2.54
CA GLN A 18 6.37 -2.78 2.36
C GLN A 18 7.47 -3.25 1.40
N THR A 19 7.94 -4.50 1.58
CA THR A 19 8.97 -5.09 0.71
C THR A 19 8.48 -5.22 -0.74
N LEU A 20 7.22 -5.62 -0.94
CA LEU A 20 6.61 -5.73 -2.27
C LEU A 20 6.48 -4.37 -2.94
N ILE A 21 6.04 -3.34 -2.19
CA ILE A 21 5.94 -1.96 -2.70
C ILE A 21 7.34 -1.49 -3.11
N GLN A 22 8.34 -1.63 -2.24
CA GLN A 22 9.71 -1.21 -2.56
C GLN A 22 10.24 -1.90 -3.82
N THR A 23 10.11 -3.23 -3.89
CA THR A 23 10.57 -4.02 -5.05
C THR A 23 9.87 -3.59 -6.35
N ALA A 24 8.57 -3.31 -6.27
CA ALA A 24 7.82 -2.81 -7.41
C ALA A 24 8.29 -1.41 -7.82
N MET A 25 8.53 -0.51 -6.87
CA MET A 25 8.98 0.86 -7.15
C MET A 25 10.41 0.95 -7.69
N ASP A 26 11.28 0.00 -7.34
CA ASP A 26 12.62 -0.15 -7.93
C ASP A 26 12.54 -0.53 -9.42
N THR A 27 11.43 -1.15 -9.82
CA THR A 27 11.18 -1.53 -11.22
C THR A 27 10.61 -0.35 -12.00
N ALA A 28 11.44 0.27 -12.87
CA ALA A 28 11.08 1.51 -13.58
C ALA A 28 9.74 1.47 -14.35
N LYS A 29 9.40 0.35 -14.98
CA LYS A 29 8.11 0.18 -15.68
C LYS A 29 6.89 0.29 -14.74
N CYS A 30 7.02 -0.10 -13.47
CA CYS A 30 5.94 -0.05 -12.50
C CYS A 30 5.63 1.39 -12.09
N ARG A 31 6.64 2.29 -12.07
CA ARG A 31 6.45 3.72 -11.79
C ARG A 31 5.62 4.45 -12.83
N LYS A 32 5.52 3.90 -14.05
CA LYS A 32 4.71 4.42 -15.16
C LYS A 32 3.41 3.63 -15.37
N CYS A 33 3.13 2.64 -14.51
CA CYS A 33 2.01 1.75 -14.70
C CYS A 33 0.76 2.29 -14.00
N GLY A 34 -0.33 2.51 -14.76
CA GLY A 34 -1.63 2.88 -14.21
C GLY A 34 -2.15 1.90 -13.17
N CYS A 35 -1.99 0.59 -13.42
CA CYS A 35 -2.39 -0.46 -12.47
C CYS A 35 -1.63 -0.35 -11.14
N MET A 36 -0.35 0.05 -11.16
CA MET A 36 0.43 0.25 -9.93
C MET A 36 -0.10 1.45 -9.15
N LYS A 37 -0.40 2.56 -9.84
CA LYS A 37 -1.00 3.76 -9.21
C LYS A 37 -2.33 3.42 -8.53
N GLU A 38 -3.22 2.73 -9.24
CA GLU A 38 -4.52 2.31 -8.71
C GLU A 38 -4.39 1.37 -7.51
N THR A 39 -3.42 0.45 -7.57
CA THR A 39 -3.12 -0.47 -6.46
C THR A 39 -2.67 0.31 -5.22
N LEU A 40 -1.72 1.24 -5.38
CA LEU A 40 -1.22 2.08 -4.29
C LEU A 40 -2.34 2.95 -3.68
N LEU A 41 -3.19 3.57 -4.51
CA LEU A 41 -4.35 4.35 -4.04
C LEU A 41 -5.36 3.48 -3.28
N THR A 42 -5.58 2.24 -3.74
CA THR A 42 -6.48 1.29 -3.06
C THR A 42 -5.92 0.92 -1.68
N ILE A 43 -4.63 0.63 -1.59
CA ILE A 43 -3.95 0.32 -0.32
C ILE A 43 -4.02 1.54 0.60
N GLN A 44 -3.74 2.74 0.10
CA GLN A 44 -3.84 4.00 0.85
C GLN A 44 -5.23 4.15 1.48
N GLY A 45 -6.30 4.01 0.70
CA GLY A 45 -7.68 4.12 1.19
C GLY A 45 -8.03 3.07 2.25
N GLN A 46 -7.58 1.82 2.07
CA GLN A 46 -7.77 0.76 3.06
C GLN A 46 -7.06 1.05 4.38
N LEU A 47 -5.82 1.55 4.32
CA LEU A 47 -5.02 1.91 5.49
C LEU A 47 -5.60 3.13 6.21
N THR A 48 -6.04 4.16 5.49
CA THR A 48 -6.71 5.33 6.09
C THR A 48 -7.99 4.93 6.82
N ALA A 49 -8.81 4.09 6.21
CA ALA A 49 -10.02 3.56 6.85
C ALA A 49 -9.70 2.69 8.08
N ALA A 50 -8.65 1.87 8.00
CA ALA A 50 -8.19 1.05 9.12
C ALA A 50 -7.70 1.91 10.29
N SER A 51 -6.91 2.96 10.02
CA SER A 51 -6.43 3.92 11.02
C SER A 51 -7.57 4.65 11.73
N ALA A 52 -8.61 5.07 10.98
CA ALA A 52 -9.78 5.73 11.55
C ALA A 52 -10.63 4.81 12.44
N SER A 53 -10.55 3.48 12.26
CA SER A 53 -11.33 2.51 13.02
C SER A 53 -10.84 2.24 14.45
N GLY A 54 -9.74 2.87 14.88
CA GLY A 54 -9.31 2.88 16.30
C GLY A 54 -8.79 1.54 16.84
N LYS A 55 -8.42 0.58 16.00
CA LYS A 55 -7.78 -0.67 16.42
C LYS A 55 -6.33 -0.40 16.86
N SER A 56 -6.17 -0.10 18.15
CA SER A 56 -4.97 0.49 18.76
C SER A 56 -3.67 -0.32 18.61
N GLU A 57 -3.71 -1.64 18.44
CA GLU A 57 -2.48 -2.46 18.39
C GLU A 57 -1.77 -2.41 17.03
N SER A 58 -2.48 -2.10 15.93
CA SER A 58 -1.90 -1.98 14.58
C SER A 58 -1.76 -0.55 14.08
N ALA A 59 -2.08 0.46 14.91
CA ALA A 59 -2.13 1.85 14.47
C ALA A 59 -0.75 2.39 14.03
N HIS A 60 0.30 2.01 14.77
CA HIS A 60 1.68 2.40 14.43
C HIS A 60 2.12 1.75 13.11
N GLU A 61 1.89 0.45 12.94
CA GLU A 61 2.23 -0.28 11.71
C GLU A 61 1.44 0.25 10.51
N THR A 62 0.14 0.52 10.69
CA THR A 62 -0.72 1.09 9.64
C THR A 62 -0.21 2.46 9.19
N THR A 63 0.25 3.28 10.15
CA THR A 63 0.83 4.60 9.85
C THR A 63 2.14 4.49 9.08
N MET A 64 3.00 3.53 9.44
CA MET A 64 4.27 3.29 8.74
C MET A 64 4.03 2.83 7.30
N ILE A 65 3.14 1.87 7.07
CA ILE A 65 2.81 1.41 5.72
C ILE A 65 2.16 2.54 4.92
N LEU A 66 1.27 3.33 5.53
CA LEU A 66 0.62 4.46 4.85
C LEU A 66 1.66 5.48 4.36
N ARG A 67 2.67 5.79 5.19
CA ARG A 67 3.78 6.67 4.80
C ARG A 67 4.57 6.11 3.62
N ASP A 68 4.84 4.81 3.59
CA ASP A 68 5.57 4.17 2.49
C ASP A 68 4.75 4.18 1.19
N VAL A 69 3.42 3.99 1.29
CA VAL A 69 2.50 4.10 0.15
C VAL A 69 2.45 5.53 -0.38
N ASP A 70 2.38 6.54 0.49
CA ASP A 70 2.42 7.95 0.10
C ASP A 70 3.73 8.30 -0.62
N GLN A 71 4.86 7.80 -0.09
CA GLN A 71 6.15 7.96 -0.74
C GLN A 71 6.18 7.28 -2.12
N ALA A 72 5.68 6.05 -2.24
CA ALA A 72 5.60 5.35 -3.51
C ALA A 72 4.74 6.10 -4.54
N LEU A 73 3.58 6.64 -4.12
CA LEU A 73 2.74 7.48 -4.97
C LEU A 73 3.46 8.74 -5.45
N GLY A 74 4.26 9.37 -4.59
CA GLY A 74 5.08 10.53 -4.96
C GLY A 74 6.22 10.22 -5.94
N LEU A 75 6.65 8.96 -6.01
CA LEU A 75 7.66 8.48 -6.98
C LEU A 75 7.05 8.01 -8.31
N MET A 76 5.71 7.99 -8.44
CA MET A 76 5.05 7.64 -9.68
C MET A 76 5.31 8.71 -10.74
N GLU A 77 5.67 8.25 -11.94
CA GLU A 77 5.93 9.10 -13.09
C GLU A 77 4.61 9.33 -13.87
N PRO A 78 4.44 10.48 -14.54
CA PRO A 78 3.28 10.71 -15.41
C PRO A 78 3.12 9.57 -16.43
N ILE A 79 1.88 9.14 -16.63
CA ILE A 79 1.55 8.15 -17.65
C ILE A 79 1.38 8.90 -18.96
N GLU A 80 2.37 8.78 -19.84
CA GLU A 80 2.28 9.31 -21.21
C GLU A 80 1.54 8.30 -22.08
N TYR A 81 0.32 8.66 -22.50
CA TYR A 81 -0.38 7.95 -23.57
C TYR A 81 0.05 8.60 -24.88
N THR A 82 1.06 8.02 -25.52
CA THR A 82 1.46 8.39 -26.89
C THR A 82 0.65 7.62 -27.92
#